data_AF-A0A7X6Y002-F1
#
_entry.id   AF-A0A7X6Y002-F1
#
_cell.length_a   1.000
_cell.length_b   1.000
_cell.length_c   1.000
_cell.angle_alpha   90.00
_cell.angle_beta   90.00
_cell.angle_gamma   90.00
#
_symmetry.space_group_name_H-M   'P 1'
#
loop_
_entity.id
_entity.type
_entity.pdbx_description
1 polymer ?
#
loop_
_entity_poly.entity_id
_entity_poly.type
_entity_poly.pdbx_seq_one_letter_code
_entity_poly.pdbx_strand_id
1 'polypeptide(L)'
;MKEIKKIPNLETPKSKERTGKFRRSGHLADQMLKYSYPKDEAKQLSIWDALSENVKKDIEIHEIERSEVIEGIKLTPSETKLVDTLCKMLQKSSQTINSKDKDYFTGNLEPEIIEYAGERTPAPKLVFTLYELTKEYKGEETIGGKDVENVRKILEELSSKRFLIRYTETSKAKNGEWIKKEIDTYRKILDVDQATLSYGKGNIEHYKKTETIIILNPIFRRQIDSKFILYPNDINKRTAIAYGSHNVSDITLRLRDYLIRELSSKRYTPQIYLDKLHYQLAEKWMRESRKAKVKKDTERAFKVMIKLGLLKSYETVITNNTGEPKIIFTLNKNWE
;
A
#
# COMPACT_ATOMS: atom_id res chain seq x y z
N MET A 1 -12.39 25.63 30.61
CA MET A 1 -10.92 25.66 30.46
C MET A 1 -10.49 24.44 29.65
N LYS A 2 -9.83 24.63 28.49
CA LYS A 2 -9.32 23.52 27.65
C LYS A 2 -7.87 23.24 28.03
N GLU A 3 -7.56 22.04 28.53
CA GLU A 3 -6.18 21.61 28.75
C GLU A 3 -5.50 21.32 27.40
N ILE A 4 -4.48 22.11 27.08
CA ILE A 4 -3.57 21.85 25.95
C ILE A 4 -2.31 21.19 26.52
N LYS A 5 -2.18 19.87 26.36
CA LYS A 5 -0.95 19.15 26.72
C LYS A 5 0.12 19.36 25.63
N LYS A 6 1.13 20.18 25.91
CA LYS A 6 2.38 20.25 25.13
C LYS A 6 3.26 19.05 25.43
N ILE A 7 3.73 18.35 24.40
CA ILE A 7 4.67 17.22 24.51
C ILE A 7 6.08 17.74 24.13
N PRO A 8 7.15 17.39 24.87
CA PRO A 8 8.51 17.86 24.59
C PRO A 8 9.10 17.26 23.31
N ASN A 9 9.89 18.06 22.61
CA ASN A 9 10.69 17.65 21.44
C ASN A 9 11.72 16.58 21.84
N LEU A 10 11.66 15.42 21.18
CA LEU A 10 12.68 14.39 21.24
C LEU A 10 13.54 14.51 19.97
N GLU A 11 14.80 14.90 20.14
CA GLU A 11 15.80 14.89 19.07
C GLU A 11 16.07 13.45 18.62
N THR A 12 15.84 13.16 17.33
CA THR A 12 16.12 11.87 16.71
C THR A 12 17.60 11.73 16.33
N PRO A 13 18.27 10.62 16.68
CA PRO A 13 19.66 10.39 16.31
C PRO A 13 19.80 10.09 14.80
N LYS A 14 20.67 10.84 14.14
CA LYS A 14 20.97 10.77 12.70
C LYS A 14 21.71 9.47 12.35
N SER A 15 21.00 8.45 11.88
CA SER A 15 21.59 7.54 10.88
C SER A 15 21.61 8.29 9.54
N LYS A 16 22.66 8.16 8.71
CA LYS A 16 22.68 8.71 7.34
C LYS A 16 21.52 8.11 6.53
N GLU A 17 20.35 8.72 6.63
CA GLU A 17 19.15 8.32 5.91
C GLU A 17 19.37 8.61 4.42
N ARG A 18 18.95 7.66 3.58
CA ARG A 18 18.82 7.90 2.14
C ARG A 18 17.71 8.95 1.96
N THR A 19 18.10 10.22 1.96
CA THR A 19 17.19 11.35 1.74
C THR A 19 16.45 11.15 0.41
N GLY A 20 15.14 11.40 0.40
CA GLY A 20 14.30 11.30 -0.80
C GLY A 20 12.96 10.62 -0.57
N LYS A 21 12.13 10.65 -1.60
CA LYS A 21 10.77 10.09 -1.62
C LYS A 21 10.58 9.15 -2.80
N PHE A 22 9.69 8.18 -2.65
CA PHE A 22 9.22 7.34 -3.74
C PHE A 22 7.73 7.52 -4.00
N ARG A 23 7.33 7.33 -5.26
CA ARG A 23 5.94 7.36 -5.72
C ARG A 23 5.32 5.99 -5.51
N ARG A 24 4.16 5.97 -4.88
CA ARG A 24 3.22 4.85 -4.93
C ARG A 24 2.05 5.26 -5.81
N SER A 25 1.61 4.37 -6.70
CA SER A 25 0.36 4.56 -7.45
C SER A 25 -0.80 4.89 -6.51
N GLY A 26 -1.53 5.96 -6.81
CA GLY A 26 -2.67 6.36 -6.01
C GLY A 26 -3.80 5.34 -6.06
N HIS A 27 -3.96 4.64 -7.18
CA HIS A 27 -4.93 3.54 -7.29
C HIS A 27 -4.57 2.38 -6.36
N LEU A 28 -3.29 2.00 -6.28
CA LEU A 28 -2.82 0.98 -5.33
C LEU A 28 -3.11 1.39 -3.88
N ALA A 29 -2.78 2.62 -3.51
CA ALA A 29 -3.04 3.13 -2.17
C ALA A 29 -4.55 3.17 -1.84
N ASP A 30 -5.38 3.59 -2.80
CA ASP A 30 -6.83 3.61 -2.64
C ASP A 30 -7.38 2.19 -2.42
N GLN A 31 -6.92 1.19 -3.19
CA GLN A 31 -7.32 -0.21 -2.99
C GLN A 31 -6.88 -0.78 -1.64
N MET A 32 -5.68 -0.42 -1.15
CA MET A 32 -5.21 -0.86 0.17
C MET A 32 -6.02 -0.24 1.32
N LEU A 33 -6.52 0.98 1.12
CA LEU A 33 -7.33 1.71 2.10
C LEU A 33 -8.83 1.39 2.01
N LYS A 34 -9.27 0.61 1.02
CA LYS A 34 -10.68 0.21 0.92
C LYS A 34 -11.15 -0.53 2.16
N TYR A 35 -12.41 -0.29 2.49
CA TYR A 35 -13.15 -0.94 3.56
C TYR A 35 -14.63 -0.87 3.21
N SER A 36 -15.40 -1.80 3.78
CA SER A 36 -16.84 -1.72 3.73
C SER A 36 -17.40 -1.16 5.05
N TYR A 37 -18.43 -0.32 4.92
CA TYR A 37 -19.15 0.26 6.04
C TYR A 37 -20.62 -0.18 6.02
N PRO A 38 -21.12 -0.89 7.05
CA PRO A 38 -22.46 -1.49 7.00
C PRO A 38 -23.61 -0.52 6.71
N LYS A 39 -23.51 0.75 7.14
CA LYS A 39 -24.56 1.75 6.87
C LYS A 39 -24.57 2.24 5.43
N ASP A 40 -23.44 2.13 4.72
CA ASP A 40 -23.35 2.50 3.30
C ASP A 40 -23.86 1.34 2.40
N GLU A 41 -23.70 0.09 2.84
CA GLU A 41 -24.12 -1.12 2.10
C GLU A 41 -25.64 -1.33 2.05
N ALA A 42 -26.40 -0.84 3.05
CA ALA A 42 -27.85 -1.02 3.11
C ALA A 42 -28.62 -0.40 1.91
N LYS A 43 -27.95 0.38 1.05
CA LYS A 43 -28.52 1.05 -0.13
C LYS A 43 -27.88 0.61 -1.45
N GLN A 44 -26.89 -0.29 -1.45
CA GLN A 44 -26.18 -0.70 -2.65
C GLN A 44 -26.53 -2.14 -3.04
N LEU A 45 -26.51 -2.42 -4.36
CA LEU A 45 -26.47 -3.78 -4.89
C LEU A 45 -25.27 -4.53 -4.29
N SER A 46 -25.36 -5.86 -4.18
CA SER A 46 -24.24 -6.64 -3.64
C SER A 46 -23.00 -6.42 -4.51
N ILE A 47 -21.81 -6.51 -3.92
CA ILE A 47 -20.55 -6.37 -4.66
C ILE A 47 -20.55 -7.32 -5.86
N TRP A 48 -21.05 -8.54 -5.68
CA TRP A 48 -21.19 -9.57 -6.71
C TRP A 48 -22.03 -9.11 -7.90
N ASP A 49 -23.19 -8.51 -7.66
CA ASP A 49 -24.09 -8.04 -8.71
C ASP A 49 -23.46 -6.91 -9.54
N ALA A 50 -22.55 -6.15 -8.93
CA ALA A 50 -21.84 -5.04 -9.57
C ALA A 50 -20.54 -5.47 -10.28
N LEU A 51 -20.20 -6.76 -10.33
CA LEU A 51 -19.05 -7.29 -11.07
C LEU A 51 -19.42 -7.59 -12.53
N SER A 52 -18.45 -7.41 -13.43
CA SER A 52 -18.54 -7.91 -14.80
C SER A 52 -18.55 -9.44 -14.82
N GLU A 53 -19.19 -10.01 -15.85
CA GLU A 53 -19.31 -11.47 -16.02
C GLU A 53 -17.95 -12.17 -16.13
N ASN A 54 -16.94 -11.52 -16.70
CA ASN A 54 -15.60 -12.07 -16.78
C ASN A 54 -14.97 -12.22 -15.38
N VAL A 55 -15.14 -11.22 -14.51
CA VAL A 55 -14.61 -11.28 -13.13
C VAL A 55 -15.35 -12.32 -12.31
N LYS A 56 -16.66 -12.48 -12.49
CA LYS A 56 -17.44 -13.55 -11.83
C LYS A 56 -16.89 -14.93 -12.21
N LYS A 57 -16.66 -15.17 -13.51
CA LYS A 57 -16.05 -16.41 -14.01
C LYS A 57 -14.66 -16.63 -13.43
N ASP A 58 -13.82 -15.61 -13.39
CA ASP A 58 -12.47 -15.71 -12.80
C ASP A 58 -12.52 -16.11 -11.32
N ILE A 59 -13.48 -15.58 -10.55
CA ILE A 59 -13.65 -15.95 -9.13
C ILE A 59 -14.12 -17.41 -9.02
N GLU A 60 -15.11 -17.81 -9.83
CA GLU A 60 -15.68 -19.16 -9.81
C GLU A 60 -14.63 -20.23 -10.21
N ILE A 61 -13.76 -19.94 -11.18
CA ILE A 61 -12.63 -20.80 -11.57
C ILE A 61 -11.67 -21.09 -10.41
N HIS A 62 -11.62 -20.21 -9.41
CA HIS A 62 -10.75 -20.37 -8.25
C HIS A 62 -11.44 -20.98 -7.03
N GLU A 63 -12.67 -21.48 -7.19
CA GLU A 63 -13.43 -22.15 -6.14
C GLU A 63 -13.60 -21.32 -4.86
N ILE A 64 -13.63 -19.99 -5.00
CA ILE A 64 -13.74 -19.07 -3.87
C ILE A 64 -15.21 -18.82 -3.58
N GLU A 65 -15.60 -18.98 -2.32
CA GLU A 65 -16.96 -18.67 -1.89
C GLU A 65 -17.26 -17.18 -2.09
N ARG A 66 -18.46 -16.85 -2.58
CA ARG A 66 -18.88 -15.46 -2.81
C ARG A 66 -18.79 -14.59 -1.55
N SER A 67 -19.01 -15.18 -0.38
CA SER A 67 -18.89 -14.58 0.96
C SER A 67 -17.46 -14.12 1.29
N GLU A 68 -16.45 -14.74 0.69
CA GLU A 68 -15.02 -14.46 0.92
C GLU A 68 -14.47 -13.38 -0.02
N VAL A 69 -15.24 -12.99 -1.05
CA VAL A 69 -14.86 -11.96 -2.01
C VAL A 69 -14.97 -10.58 -1.35
N ILE A 70 -13.85 -10.10 -0.83
CA ILE A 70 -13.74 -8.77 -0.24
C ILE A 70 -13.08 -7.81 -1.23
N GLU A 71 -13.69 -6.65 -1.44
CA GLU A 71 -13.14 -5.61 -2.30
C GLU A 71 -11.91 -4.92 -1.68
N GLY A 72 -10.88 -4.72 -2.50
CA GLY A 72 -9.63 -4.06 -2.12
C GLY A 72 -8.48 -5.02 -1.84
N ILE A 73 -7.31 -4.44 -1.55
CA ILE A 73 -6.06 -5.18 -1.33
C ILE A 73 -5.81 -5.26 0.18
N LYS A 74 -6.19 -6.39 0.81
CA LYS A 74 -6.06 -6.61 2.25
C LYS A 74 -4.75 -7.32 2.57
N LEU A 75 -3.80 -6.58 3.13
CA LEU A 75 -2.45 -7.07 3.42
C LEU A 75 -2.21 -7.17 4.93
N THR A 76 -1.33 -8.08 5.33
CA THR A 76 -0.74 -8.05 6.67
C THR A 76 0.24 -6.87 6.81
N PRO A 77 0.67 -6.52 8.04
CA PRO A 77 1.70 -5.50 8.23
C PRO A 77 3.01 -5.80 7.49
N SER A 78 3.44 -7.07 7.47
CA SER A 78 4.65 -7.50 6.78
C SER A 78 4.51 -7.40 5.26
N GLU A 79 3.35 -7.77 4.72
CA GLU A 79 3.06 -7.64 3.28
C GLU A 79 2.95 -6.18 2.85
N THR A 80 2.32 -5.33 3.65
CA THR A 80 2.27 -3.87 3.42
C THR A 80 3.69 -3.32 3.32
N LYS A 81 4.56 -3.68 4.27
CA LYS A 81 5.96 -3.29 4.26
C LYS A 81 6.71 -3.82 3.03
N LEU A 82 6.39 -5.03 2.56
CA LEU A 82 6.96 -5.59 1.33
C LEU A 82 6.50 -4.81 0.08
N VAL A 83 5.21 -4.47 -0.01
CA VAL A 83 4.67 -3.64 -1.10
C VAL A 83 5.32 -2.26 -1.14
N ASP A 84 5.51 -1.62 0.02
CA ASP A 84 6.23 -0.35 0.14
C ASP A 84 7.67 -0.47 -0.41
N THR A 85 8.33 -1.58 -0.08
CA THR A 85 9.69 -1.91 -0.54
C THR A 85 9.73 -2.10 -2.05
N LEU A 86 8.78 -2.85 -2.62
CA LEU A 86 8.68 -3.09 -4.06
C LEU A 86 8.39 -1.79 -4.82
N CYS A 87 7.54 -0.90 -4.31
CA CYS A 87 7.30 0.41 -4.92
C CYS A 87 8.58 1.25 -4.98
N LYS A 88 9.35 1.24 -3.88
CA LYS A 88 10.62 1.96 -3.80
C LYS A 88 11.67 1.37 -4.75
N MET A 89 11.78 0.05 -4.81
CA MET A 89 12.68 -0.63 -5.75
C MET A 89 12.26 -0.38 -7.20
N LEU A 90 10.96 -0.41 -7.50
CA LEU A 90 10.42 -0.07 -8.82
C LEU A 90 10.87 1.32 -9.27
N GLN A 91 10.69 2.34 -8.43
CA GLN A 91 11.14 3.68 -8.77
C GLN A 91 12.66 3.76 -8.98
N LYS A 92 13.46 3.13 -8.12
CA LYS A 92 14.93 3.14 -8.25
C LYS A 92 15.42 2.46 -9.53
N SER A 93 14.71 1.43 -9.95
CA SER A 93 15.07 0.58 -11.07
C SER A 93 14.41 1.00 -12.39
N SER A 94 13.68 2.12 -12.44
CA SER A 94 12.96 2.58 -13.63
C SER A 94 13.44 3.94 -14.12
N GLN A 95 13.16 4.23 -15.39
CA GLN A 95 13.06 5.61 -15.86
C GLN A 95 11.88 6.28 -15.11
N THR A 96 12.11 7.44 -14.51
CA THR A 96 11.08 8.20 -13.77
C THR A 96 11.00 9.69 -14.13
N ILE A 97 11.67 10.09 -15.19
CA ILE A 97 11.82 11.50 -15.61
C ILE A 97 10.75 11.86 -16.65
N ASN A 98 10.72 11.16 -17.78
CA ASN A 98 9.81 11.45 -18.88
C ASN A 98 8.68 10.41 -18.93
N SER A 99 7.48 10.83 -18.54
CA SER A 99 6.30 9.98 -18.43
C SER A 99 5.74 9.48 -19.76
N LYS A 100 6.22 10.00 -20.89
CA LYS A 100 5.80 9.58 -22.23
C LYS A 100 6.61 8.41 -22.78
N ASP A 101 7.74 8.08 -22.15
CA ASP A 101 8.61 7.01 -22.60
C ASP A 101 8.01 5.64 -22.24
N LYS A 102 8.31 4.63 -23.07
CA LYS A 102 7.74 3.28 -22.92
C LYS A 102 8.23 2.57 -21.66
N ASP A 103 9.42 2.92 -21.18
CA ASP A 103 10.10 2.38 -20.00
C ASP A 103 9.81 3.17 -18.70
N TYR A 104 8.88 4.14 -18.75
CA TYR A 104 8.46 4.89 -17.56
C TYR A 104 7.80 3.96 -16.54
N PHE A 105 8.41 3.85 -15.35
CA PHE A 105 7.97 2.97 -14.27
C PHE A 105 7.78 1.49 -14.68
N THR A 106 8.70 0.92 -15.47
CA THR A 106 8.65 -0.48 -15.91
C THR A 106 9.61 -1.43 -15.18
N GLY A 107 10.52 -0.92 -14.36
CA GLY A 107 11.56 -1.70 -13.67
C GLY A 107 12.83 -1.91 -14.49
N ASN A 108 13.70 -2.81 -14.01
CA ASN A 108 15.03 -3.07 -14.58
C ASN A 108 15.08 -4.25 -15.57
N LEU A 109 13.92 -4.80 -15.92
CA LEU A 109 13.77 -5.73 -17.04
C LEU A 109 12.72 -5.19 -18.00
N GLU A 110 12.71 -5.70 -19.23
CA GLU A 110 11.63 -5.43 -20.16
C GLU A 110 10.29 -5.83 -19.53
N PRO A 111 9.28 -4.95 -19.57
CA PRO A 111 7.99 -5.22 -18.96
C PRO A 111 7.28 -6.35 -19.71
N GLU A 112 6.49 -7.13 -18.98
CA GLU A 112 5.66 -8.17 -19.59
C GLU A 112 4.32 -7.59 -20.02
N ILE A 113 3.94 -7.85 -21.26
CA ILE A 113 2.66 -7.38 -21.79
C ILE A 113 1.57 -8.35 -21.39
N ILE A 114 0.73 -7.95 -20.43
CA ILE A 114 -0.38 -8.76 -19.94
C ILE A 114 -1.72 -8.15 -20.35
N GLU A 115 -2.76 -8.96 -20.45
CA GLU A 115 -4.13 -8.44 -20.52
C GLU A 115 -4.55 -7.92 -19.15
N TYR A 116 -5.02 -6.68 -19.09
CA TYR A 116 -5.46 -6.02 -17.86
C TYR A 116 -6.59 -5.05 -18.19
N ALA A 117 -7.79 -5.28 -17.62
CA ALA A 117 -8.98 -4.49 -17.89
C ALA A 117 -9.31 -4.35 -19.39
N GLY A 118 -9.24 -5.49 -20.12
CA GLY A 118 -9.50 -5.58 -21.56
C GLY A 118 -8.43 -4.95 -22.47
N GLU A 119 -7.28 -4.55 -21.92
CA GLU A 119 -6.20 -3.92 -22.67
C GLU A 119 -4.86 -4.63 -22.46
N ARG A 120 -4.04 -4.69 -23.51
CA ARG A 120 -2.65 -5.11 -23.40
C ARG A 120 -1.84 -4.03 -22.69
N THR A 121 -1.45 -4.31 -21.46
CA THR A 121 -0.81 -3.35 -20.55
C THR A 121 0.55 -3.87 -20.10
N PRO A 122 1.61 -3.04 -20.10
CA PRO A 122 2.90 -3.44 -19.55
C PRO A 122 2.83 -3.59 -18.02
N ALA A 123 3.16 -4.79 -17.56
CA ALA A 123 3.40 -5.14 -16.17
C ALA A 123 4.87 -4.85 -15.83
N PRO A 124 5.16 -4.00 -14.83
CA PRO A 124 6.55 -3.73 -14.45
C PRO A 124 7.27 -5.00 -13.98
N LYS A 125 8.54 -5.15 -14.38
CA LYS A 125 9.38 -6.30 -14.02
C LYS A 125 10.63 -5.87 -13.26
N LEU A 126 10.86 -6.53 -12.13
CA LEU A 126 12.03 -6.33 -11.29
C LEU A 126 12.86 -7.60 -11.25
N VAL A 127 14.18 -7.45 -11.34
CA VAL A 127 15.14 -8.52 -11.06
C VAL A 127 16.08 -8.10 -9.94
N PHE A 128 16.21 -8.97 -8.94
CA PHE A 128 17.11 -8.77 -7.80
C PHE A 128 17.38 -10.10 -7.10
N THR A 129 18.39 -10.14 -6.25
CA THR A 129 18.59 -11.24 -5.31
C THR A 129 17.66 -11.09 -4.10
N LEU A 130 17.24 -12.20 -3.47
CA LEU A 130 16.48 -12.13 -2.21
C LEU A 130 17.24 -11.36 -1.12
N TYR A 131 18.58 -11.36 -1.16
CA TYR A 131 19.41 -10.58 -0.25
C TYR A 131 19.16 -9.07 -0.42
N GLU A 132 19.14 -8.56 -1.65
CA GLU A 132 18.88 -7.14 -1.93
C GLU A 132 17.48 -6.71 -1.49
N LEU A 133 16.46 -7.52 -1.80
CA LEU A 133 15.09 -7.28 -1.34
C LEU A 133 15.02 -7.24 0.19
N THR A 134 15.65 -8.21 0.85
CA THR A 134 15.65 -8.32 2.32
C THR A 134 16.34 -7.13 2.95
N LYS A 135 17.46 -6.68 2.38
CA LYS A 135 18.20 -5.51 2.86
C LYS A 135 17.35 -4.25 2.77
N GLU A 136 16.66 -4.05 1.65
CA GLU A 136 15.76 -2.90 1.49
C GLU A 136 14.52 -2.99 2.39
N TYR A 137 13.96 -4.19 2.56
CA TYR A 137 12.83 -4.45 3.46
C TYR A 137 13.20 -4.15 4.91
N LYS A 138 14.34 -4.65 5.40
CA LYS A 138 14.80 -4.40 6.78
C LYS A 138 15.20 -2.94 6.99
N GLY A 139 15.80 -2.31 5.99
CA GLY A 139 16.37 -0.97 6.10
C GLY A 139 17.65 -0.93 6.94
N GLU A 140 18.34 -2.07 7.03
CA GLU A 140 19.55 -2.31 7.82
C GLU A 140 20.75 -2.55 6.89
N GLU A 141 21.98 -2.32 7.38
CA GLU A 141 23.19 -2.53 6.57
C GLU A 141 23.56 -4.01 6.43
N THR A 142 23.26 -4.79 7.48
CA THR A 142 23.51 -6.23 7.58
C THR A 142 22.20 -6.98 7.79
N ILE A 143 22.10 -8.18 7.20
CA ILE A 143 20.94 -9.07 7.33
C ILE A 143 21.42 -10.51 7.53
N GLY A 144 20.68 -11.30 8.31
CA GLY A 144 20.98 -12.71 8.53
C GLY A 144 20.21 -13.64 7.60
N GLY A 145 20.61 -14.91 7.55
CA GLY A 145 19.89 -15.93 6.75
C GLY A 145 18.42 -16.10 7.16
N LYS A 146 18.11 -15.94 8.45
CA LYS A 146 16.73 -15.97 8.96
C LYS A 146 15.89 -14.80 8.43
N ASP A 147 16.47 -13.62 8.23
CA ASP A 147 15.76 -12.48 7.65
C ASP A 147 15.40 -12.76 6.19
N VAL A 148 16.34 -13.33 5.43
CA VAL A 148 16.13 -13.73 4.03
C VAL A 148 15.02 -14.76 3.93
N GLU A 149 15.02 -15.77 4.79
CA GLU A 149 13.97 -16.80 4.85
C GLU A 149 12.60 -16.20 5.17
N ASN A 150 12.53 -15.30 6.14
CA ASN A 150 11.27 -14.64 6.50
C ASN A 150 10.71 -13.81 5.34
N VAL A 151 11.56 -13.03 4.66
CA VAL A 151 11.13 -12.21 3.52
C VAL A 151 10.70 -13.08 2.35
N ARG A 152 11.38 -14.22 2.11
CA ARG A 152 10.96 -15.20 1.09
C ARG A 152 9.54 -15.70 1.37
N LYS A 153 9.26 -16.12 2.61
CA LYS A 153 7.92 -16.60 3.00
C LYS A 153 6.84 -15.53 2.81
N ILE A 154 7.11 -14.29 3.23
CA ILE A 154 6.17 -13.17 3.03
C ILE A 154 5.91 -12.93 1.53
N LEU A 155 6.94 -13.06 0.70
CA LEU A 155 6.82 -12.89 -0.75
C LEU A 155 6.01 -14.04 -1.39
N GLU A 156 6.23 -15.28 -0.96
CA GLU A 156 5.47 -16.46 -1.41
C GLU A 156 3.99 -16.40 -0.96
N GLU A 157 3.74 -15.99 0.29
CA GLU A 157 2.38 -15.76 0.79
C GLU A 157 1.68 -14.68 -0.04
N LEU A 158 2.35 -13.57 -0.34
CA LEU A 158 1.77 -12.49 -1.11
C LEU A 158 1.51 -12.88 -2.58
N SER A 159 2.41 -13.64 -3.21
CA SER A 159 2.26 -14.11 -4.59
C SER A 159 1.16 -15.17 -4.76
N SER A 160 0.75 -15.82 -3.67
CA SER A 160 -0.37 -16.76 -3.67
C SER A 160 -1.74 -16.07 -3.62
N LYS A 161 -1.81 -14.82 -3.16
CA LYS A 161 -3.07 -14.11 -2.90
C LYS A 161 -3.65 -13.44 -4.14
N ARG A 162 -4.98 -13.55 -4.28
CA ARG A 162 -5.77 -12.79 -5.25
C ARG A 162 -6.64 -11.75 -4.56
N PHE A 163 -6.90 -10.66 -5.26
CA PHE A 163 -7.64 -9.52 -4.74
C PHE A 163 -8.66 -9.06 -5.76
N LEU A 164 -9.85 -8.69 -5.28
CA LEU A 164 -10.82 -7.97 -6.07
C LEU A 164 -10.42 -6.49 -6.13
N ILE A 165 -9.88 -6.08 -7.26
CA ILE A 165 -9.43 -4.72 -7.53
C ILE A 165 -10.49 -4.02 -8.36
N ARG A 166 -11.02 -2.91 -7.85
CA ARG A 166 -12.03 -2.09 -8.55
C ARG A 166 -11.71 -0.62 -8.50
N TYR A 167 -11.59 0.08 -9.62
CA TYR A 167 -11.37 1.53 -9.58
C TYR A 167 -11.78 2.19 -10.88
N THR A 168 -11.81 3.51 -10.84
CA THR A 168 -12.12 4.32 -12.00
C THR A 168 -10.88 5.12 -12.37
N GLU A 169 -10.51 5.05 -13.64
CA GLU A 169 -9.57 5.95 -14.26
C GLU A 169 -10.33 7.07 -14.95
N THR A 170 -9.83 8.30 -14.81
CA THR A 170 -10.34 9.45 -15.54
C THR A 170 -9.20 10.04 -16.35
N SER A 171 -9.47 10.34 -17.62
CA SER A 171 -8.53 11.00 -18.52
C SER A 171 -9.25 12.11 -19.30
N LYS A 172 -8.50 13.09 -19.78
CA LYS A 172 -9.03 14.16 -20.62
C LYS A 172 -8.94 13.76 -22.08
N ALA A 173 -10.05 13.88 -22.81
CA ALA A 173 -10.09 13.76 -24.26
C ALA A 173 -9.52 15.02 -24.93
N LYS A 174 -9.25 14.92 -26.25
CA LYS A 174 -8.65 16.00 -27.06
C LYS A 174 -9.51 17.28 -27.13
N ASN A 175 -10.82 17.16 -26.91
CA ASN A 175 -11.82 18.24 -26.94
C ASN A 175 -12.18 18.79 -25.55
N GLY A 176 -11.51 18.37 -24.48
CA GLY A 176 -11.83 18.78 -23.11
C GLY A 176 -12.90 17.94 -22.42
N GLU A 177 -13.51 16.96 -23.12
CA GLU A 177 -14.39 15.97 -22.49
C GLU A 177 -13.59 15.05 -21.54
N TRP A 178 -14.27 14.46 -20.55
CA TRP A 178 -13.68 13.46 -19.67
C TRP A 178 -14.04 12.07 -20.17
N ILE A 179 -13.04 11.18 -20.21
CA ILE A 179 -13.23 9.75 -20.42
C ILE A 179 -13.12 9.09 -19.07
N LYS A 180 -14.16 8.33 -18.69
CA LYS A 180 -14.18 7.52 -17.48
C LYS A 180 -14.07 6.06 -17.87
N LYS A 181 -13.04 5.38 -17.38
CA LYS A 181 -12.87 3.93 -17.54
C LYS A 181 -13.04 3.27 -16.18
N GLU A 182 -14.00 2.36 -16.08
CA GLU A 182 -14.19 1.52 -14.90
C GLU A 182 -13.42 0.23 -15.08
N ILE A 183 -12.71 -0.18 -14.03
CA ILE A 183 -11.86 -1.35 -14.01
C ILE A 183 -12.31 -2.22 -12.86
N ASP A 184 -12.57 -3.49 -13.13
CA ASP A 184 -12.77 -4.56 -12.17
C ASP A 184 -11.96 -5.79 -12.58
N THR A 185 -11.17 -6.34 -11.66
CA THR A 185 -10.35 -7.54 -11.92
C THR A 185 -10.20 -8.37 -10.65
N TYR A 186 -10.14 -9.69 -10.76
CA TYR A 186 -9.82 -10.60 -9.65
C TYR A 186 -8.47 -11.27 -9.86
N ARG A 187 -7.40 -10.68 -9.34
CA ARG A 187 -6.02 -11.05 -9.73
C ARG A 187 -5.01 -10.92 -8.60
N LYS A 188 -3.86 -11.55 -8.78
CA LYS A 188 -2.68 -11.34 -7.94
C LYS A 188 -2.12 -9.94 -8.14
N ILE A 189 -1.45 -9.42 -7.11
CA ILE A 189 -0.72 -8.14 -7.23
C ILE A 189 0.72 -8.31 -7.69
N LEU A 190 1.26 -9.52 -7.63
CA LEU A 190 2.57 -9.86 -8.16
C LEU A 190 2.67 -11.36 -8.48
N ASP A 191 3.55 -11.71 -9.40
CA ASP A 191 4.05 -13.05 -9.66
C ASP A 191 5.57 -13.11 -9.41
N VAL A 192 6.07 -14.30 -9.09
CA VAL A 192 7.46 -14.53 -8.67
C VAL A 192 8.04 -15.68 -9.49
N ASP A 193 9.08 -15.39 -10.26
CA ASP A 193 9.89 -16.37 -10.95
C ASP A 193 11.31 -16.40 -10.40
N GLN A 194 12.05 -17.48 -10.69
CA GLN A 194 13.46 -17.61 -10.36
C GLN A 194 14.28 -17.87 -11.61
N ALA A 195 15.41 -17.16 -11.73
CA ALA A 195 16.42 -17.43 -12.73
C ALA A 195 17.74 -17.75 -12.02
N THR A 196 18.37 -18.87 -12.37
CA THR A 196 19.69 -19.23 -11.82
C THR A 196 20.71 -19.24 -12.93
N LEU A 197 21.73 -18.40 -12.78
CA LEU A 197 22.90 -18.34 -13.65
C LEU A 197 24.05 -19.09 -12.98
N SER A 198 24.52 -20.16 -13.62
CA SER A 198 25.66 -20.95 -13.17
C SER A 198 26.78 -20.93 -14.20
N TYR A 199 28.03 -20.75 -13.75
CA TYR A 199 29.23 -20.94 -14.57
C TYR A 199 30.11 -22.04 -13.98
N GLY A 200 30.66 -22.88 -14.84
CA GLY A 200 31.55 -23.96 -14.44
C GLY A 200 32.58 -24.31 -15.52
N LYS A 201 33.56 -25.11 -15.13
CA LYS A 201 34.54 -25.71 -16.05
C LYS A 201 34.58 -27.22 -15.79
N GLY A 202 34.26 -28.02 -16.81
CA GLY A 202 34.05 -29.46 -16.62
C GLY A 202 32.83 -29.72 -15.73
N ASN A 203 32.96 -30.59 -14.72
CA ASN A 203 31.91 -30.92 -13.75
C ASN A 203 31.91 -30.04 -12.49
N ILE A 204 32.71 -28.98 -12.45
CA ILE A 204 32.81 -28.10 -11.27
C ILE A 204 32.10 -26.78 -11.56
N GLU A 205 31.05 -26.49 -10.79
CA GLU A 205 30.38 -25.19 -10.74
C GLU A 205 31.22 -24.23 -9.88
N HIS A 206 31.73 -23.16 -10.48
CA HIS A 206 32.55 -22.15 -9.81
C HIS A 206 31.76 -20.91 -9.41
N TYR A 207 30.58 -20.71 -10.01
CA TYR A 207 29.72 -19.58 -9.74
C TYR A 207 28.26 -19.98 -9.88
N LYS A 208 27.44 -19.56 -8.92
CA LYS A 208 25.98 -19.67 -8.98
C LYS A 208 25.37 -18.39 -8.43
N LYS A 209 24.53 -17.74 -9.24
CA LYS A 209 23.72 -16.60 -8.83
C LYS A 209 22.26 -16.91 -9.11
N THR A 210 21.46 -16.94 -8.05
CA THR A 210 20.00 -17.06 -8.15
C THR A 210 19.38 -15.67 -8.01
N GLU A 211 18.71 -15.26 -9.06
CA GLU A 211 17.93 -14.03 -9.15
C GLU A 211 16.44 -14.34 -9.01
N THR A 212 15.74 -13.43 -8.36
CA THR A 212 14.29 -13.44 -8.21
C THR A 212 13.74 -12.40 -9.18
N ILE A 213 12.82 -12.83 -10.04
CA ILE A 213 12.12 -11.98 -10.99
C ILE A 213 10.72 -11.74 -10.43
N ILE A 214 10.36 -10.48 -10.22
CA ILE A 214 9.03 -10.08 -9.77
C ILE A 214 8.30 -9.39 -10.93
N ILE A 215 7.15 -9.94 -11.30
CA ILE A 215 6.23 -9.32 -12.25
C ILE A 215 5.14 -8.63 -11.43
N LEU A 216 5.13 -7.31 -11.43
CA LEU A 216 4.17 -6.52 -10.66
C LEU A 216 2.88 -6.32 -11.45
N ASN A 217 1.73 -6.35 -10.76
CA ASN A 217 0.46 -5.99 -11.36
C ASN A 217 0.51 -4.55 -11.92
N PRO A 218 -0.10 -4.27 -13.09
CA PRO A 218 -0.10 -2.93 -13.67
C PRO A 218 -0.57 -1.82 -12.74
N ILE A 219 -1.40 -2.12 -11.73
CA ILE A 219 -1.84 -1.15 -10.71
C ILE A 219 -0.67 -0.39 -10.06
N PHE A 220 0.52 -0.98 -9.96
CA PHE A 220 1.72 -0.33 -9.41
C PHE A 220 2.18 0.88 -10.22
N ARG A 221 1.86 0.94 -11.53
CA ARG A 221 2.25 2.04 -12.42
C ARG A 221 1.08 2.78 -13.09
N ARG A 222 -0.15 2.25 -13.05
CA ARG A 222 -1.31 2.90 -13.70
C ARG A 222 -1.53 4.31 -13.18
N GLN A 223 -1.55 5.28 -14.11
CA GLN A 223 -1.66 6.71 -13.85
C GLN A 223 -0.63 7.25 -12.83
N ILE A 224 0.53 6.61 -12.63
CA ILE A 224 1.51 7.03 -11.61
C ILE A 224 2.17 8.38 -11.90
N ASP A 225 2.06 8.89 -13.12
CA ASP A 225 2.48 10.23 -13.53
C ASP A 225 1.52 11.33 -13.03
N SER A 226 0.24 11.01 -12.85
CA SER A 226 -0.83 11.98 -12.56
C SER A 226 -1.54 11.74 -11.22
N LYS A 227 -1.63 10.48 -10.77
CA LYS A 227 -2.27 10.05 -9.53
C LYS A 227 -1.30 9.17 -8.73
N PHE A 228 -0.50 9.81 -7.88
CA PHE A 228 0.46 9.14 -7.00
C PHE A 228 0.50 9.78 -5.61
N ILE A 229 1.08 9.04 -4.68
CA ILE A 229 1.36 9.47 -3.31
C ILE A 229 2.87 9.40 -3.09
N LEU A 230 3.44 10.45 -2.49
CA LEU A 230 4.85 10.50 -2.14
C LEU A 230 5.08 9.96 -0.73
N TYR A 231 5.92 8.93 -0.63
CA TYR A 231 6.34 8.34 0.63
C TYR A 231 7.82 8.61 0.87
N PRO A 232 8.23 8.93 2.11
CA PRO A 232 9.65 8.99 2.46
C PRO A 232 10.33 7.64 2.23
N ASN A 233 11.57 7.65 1.72
CA ASN A 233 12.31 6.44 1.42
C ASN A 233 12.48 5.50 2.63
N ASP A 234 12.57 6.05 3.83
CA ASP A 234 12.75 5.35 5.09
C ASP A 234 11.44 5.18 5.87
N ILE A 235 10.26 5.38 5.22
CA ILE A 235 8.95 5.39 5.88
C ILE A 235 8.73 4.23 6.86
N ASN A 236 9.16 3.02 6.49
CA ASN A 236 9.01 1.84 7.34
C ASN A 236 9.90 1.92 8.59
N LYS A 237 11.13 2.40 8.45
CA LYS A 237 12.08 2.57 9.56
C LYS A 237 11.57 3.64 10.53
N ARG A 238 11.23 4.83 10.05
CA ARG A 238 10.70 5.92 10.90
C ARG A 238 9.37 5.56 11.57
N THR A 239 8.51 4.78 10.91
CA THR A 239 7.26 4.31 11.52
C THR A 239 7.56 3.35 12.66
N ALA A 240 8.49 2.41 12.48
CA ALA A 240 8.90 1.48 13.53
C ALA A 240 9.52 2.22 14.73
N ILE A 241 10.36 3.23 14.49
CA ILE A 241 10.95 4.09 15.53
C ILE A 241 9.84 4.83 16.31
N ALA A 242 8.92 5.49 15.60
CA ALA A 242 7.80 6.20 16.24
C ALA A 242 6.86 5.26 17.02
N TYR A 243 6.69 4.02 16.54
CA TYR A 243 5.88 2.98 17.16
C TYR A 243 6.55 2.32 18.38
N GLY A 244 7.90 2.32 18.40
CA GLY A 244 8.73 1.67 19.43
C GLY A 244 8.94 0.16 19.20
N SER A 245 8.64 -0.35 18.01
CA SER A 245 8.85 -1.77 17.65
C SER A 245 8.84 -1.94 16.14
N HIS A 246 9.59 -2.93 15.63
CA HIS A 246 9.53 -3.35 14.23
C HIS A 246 8.19 -4.01 13.85
N ASN A 247 7.44 -4.51 14.84
CA ASN A 247 6.13 -5.14 14.64
C ASN A 247 5.02 -4.10 14.77
N VAL A 248 4.92 -3.23 13.76
CA VAL A 248 3.90 -2.16 13.69
C VAL A 248 2.51 -2.77 13.46
N SER A 249 1.49 -2.30 14.17
CA SER A 249 0.12 -2.79 13.99
C SER A 249 -0.50 -2.36 12.67
N ASP A 250 -1.39 -3.19 12.13
CA ASP A 250 -2.15 -2.89 10.90
C ASP A 250 -2.90 -1.55 11.01
N ILE A 251 -3.62 -1.32 12.12
CA ILE A 251 -4.31 -0.04 12.41
C ILE A 251 -3.37 1.17 12.27
N THR A 252 -2.13 1.05 12.74
CA THR A 252 -1.15 2.13 12.65
C THR A 252 -0.72 2.37 11.21
N LEU A 253 -0.47 1.30 10.44
CA LEU A 253 -0.08 1.40 9.03
C LEU A 253 -1.23 1.93 8.17
N ARG A 254 -2.47 1.48 8.39
CA ARG A 254 -3.65 2.00 7.68
C ARG A 254 -3.90 3.47 8.00
N LEU A 255 -3.73 3.89 9.26
CA LEU A 255 -3.85 5.30 9.62
C LEU A 255 -2.75 6.14 8.96
N ARG A 256 -1.50 5.67 9.00
CA ARG A 256 -0.37 6.30 8.31
C ARG A 256 -0.68 6.51 6.84
N ASP A 257 -1.08 5.45 6.14
CA ASP A 257 -1.33 5.51 4.70
C ASP A 257 -2.53 6.39 4.36
N TYR A 258 -3.59 6.39 5.19
CA TYR A 258 -4.70 7.33 5.07
C TYR A 258 -4.23 8.79 5.20
N LEU A 259 -3.51 9.13 6.27
CA LEU A 259 -3.07 10.51 6.50
C LEU A 259 -2.06 10.98 5.44
N ILE A 260 -1.16 10.10 4.96
CA ILE A 260 -0.24 10.42 3.84
C ILE A 260 -1.04 10.67 2.54
N ARG A 261 -2.08 9.88 2.25
CA ARG A 261 -2.97 10.12 1.10
C ARG A 261 -3.66 11.48 1.18
N GLU A 262 -4.20 11.83 2.35
CA GLU A 262 -4.82 13.14 2.59
C GLU A 262 -3.80 14.28 2.43
N LEU A 263 -2.60 14.12 2.98
CA LEU A 263 -1.49 15.07 2.83
C LEU A 263 -1.11 15.28 1.36
N SER A 264 -0.96 14.18 0.60
CA SER A 264 -0.63 14.21 -0.84
C SER A 264 -1.73 14.90 -1.65
N SER A 265 -2.98 14.79 -1.22
CA SER A 265 -4.14 15.48 -1.79
C SER A 265 -4.25 16.95 -1.36
N LYS A 266 -3.27 17.48 -0.61
CA LYS A 266 -3.27 18.83 -0.01
C LYS A 266 -4.46 19.07 0.93
N ARG A 267 -5.07 18.00 1.46
CA ARG A 267 -6.15 18.08 2.45
C ARG A 267 -5.55 18.01 3.84
N TYR A 268 -5.19 19.17 4.38
CA TYR A 268 -4.46 19.29 5.65
C TYR A 268 -5.33 19.18 6.90
N THR A 269 -6.65 19.32 6.75
CA THR A 269 -7.63 19.20 7.84
C THR A 269 -8.72 18.19 7.51
N PRO A 270 -8.37 16.92 7.21
CA PRO A 270 -9.35 15.92 6.84
C PRO A 270 -10.23 15.59 8.04
N GLN A 271 -11.49 15.29 7.76
CA GLN A 271 -12.49 15.02 8.79
C GLN A 271 -13.22 13.71 8.46
N ILE A 272 -13.46 12.90 9.48
CA ILE A 272 -14.11 11.60 9.32
C ILE A 272 -14.90 11.26 10.58
N TYR A 273 -16.06 10.60 10.44
CA TYR A 273 -16.79 10.08 11.59
C TYR A 273 -15.97 9.00 12.29
N LEU A 274 -15.96 9.00 13.63
CA LEU A 274 -15.09 8.11 14.39
C LEU A 274 -15.40 6.63 14.11
N ASP A 275 -16.67 6.28 13.95
CA ASP A 275 -17.08 4.92 13.61
C ASP A 275 -16.58 4.52 12.20
N LYS A 276 -16.72 5.41 11.20
CA LYS A 276 -16.16 5.18 9.85
C LYS A 276 -14.64 5.02 9.88
N LEU A 277 -13.94 5.83 10.69
CA LEU A 277 -12.50 5.68 10.87
C LEU A 277 -12.16 4.30 11.45
N HIS A 278 -12.87 3.84 12.48
CA HIS A 278 -12.60 2.52 13.05
C HIS A 278 -12.80 1.38 12.04
N TYR A 279 -13.84 1.45 11.19
CA TYR A 279 -14.00 0.50 10.08
C TYR A 279 -12.87 0.60 9.05
N GLN A 280 -12.47 1.83 8.70
CA GLN A 280 -11.36 2.06 7.78
C GLN A 280 -10.02 1.54 8.35
N LEU A 281 -9.82 1.54 9.65
CA LEU A 281 -8.57 1.06 10.26
C LEU A 281 -8.60 -0.43 10.61
N ALA A 282 -9.76 -0.98 10.94
CA ALA A 282 -9.87 -2.31 11.54
C ALA A 282 -11.20 -3.02 11.20
N GLU A 283 -11.57 -3.04 9.92
CA GLU A 283 -12.85 -3.60 9.42
C GLU A 283 -13.20 -4.96 10.06
N LYS A 284 -12.27 -5.93 10.02
CA LYS A 284 -12.45 -7.26 10.60
C LYS A 284 -12.87 -7.20 12.07
N TRP A 285 -12.15 -6.42 12.88
CA TRP A 285 -12.41 -6.32 14.31
C TRP A 285 -13.68 -5.52 14.63
N MET A 286 -14.07 -4.59 13.76
CA MET A 286 -15.33 -3.89 13.87
C MET A 286 -16.53 -4.83 13.61
N ARG A 287 -16.43 -5.71 12.61
CA ARG A 287 -17.45 -6.74 12.34
C ARG A 287 -17.54 -7.77 13.47
N GLU A 288 -16.41 -8.16 14.05
CA GLU A 288 -16.34 -9.02 15.24
C GLU A 288 -16.73 -8.28 16.55
N SER A 289 -17.23 -7.05 16.47
CA SER A 289 -17.64 -6.24 17.63
C SER A 289 -16.54 -5.98 18.68
N ARG A 290 -15.26 -6.11 18.31
CA ARG A 290 -14.08 -5.85 19.18
C ARG A 290 -13.76 -4.36 19.31
N LYS A 291 -14.78 -3.53 19.48
CA LYS A 291 -14.70 -2.05 19.43
C LYS A 291 -13.76 -1.46 20.48
N ALA A 292 -13.72 -2.03 21.69
CA ALA A 292 -12.84 -1.57 22.76
C ALA A 292 -11.35 -1.71 22.39
N LYS A 293 -10.99 -2.82 21.75
CA LYS A 293 -9.63 -3.05 21.23
C LYS A 293 -9.30 -2.05 20.12
N VAL A 294 -10.20 -1.88 19.15
CA VAL A 294 -10.01 -0.94 18.04
C VAL A 294 -9.78 0.48 18.55
N LYS A 295 -10.57 0.93 19.54
CA LYS A 295 -10.40 2.25 20.15
C LYS A 295 -9.01 2.41 20.79
N LYS A 296 -8.60 1.46 21.63
CA LYS A 296 -7.29 1.48 22.29
C LYS A 296 -6.13 1.53 21.29
N ASP A 297 -6.21 0.70 20.25
CA ASP A 297 -5.16 0.62 19.22
C ASP A 297 -5.16 1.86 18.31
N THR A 298 -6.33 2.47 18.06
CA THR A 298 -6.47 3.73 17.32
C THR A 298 -5.87 4.91 18.11
N GLU A 299 -6.10 4.99 19.42
CA GLU A 299 -5.47 6.00 20.29
C GLU A 299 -3.94 5.86 20.31
N ARG A 300 -3.43 4.61 20.32
CA ARG A 300 -1.99 4.36 20.15
C ARG A 300 -1.52 4.85 18.78
N ALA A 301 -2.25 4.55 17.71
CA ALA A 301 -1.89 4.96 16.36
C ALA A 301 -1.82 6.50 16.24
N PHE A 302 -2.74 7.27 16.85
CA PHE A 302 -2.65 8.73 16.88
C PHE A 302 -1.36 9.23 17.54
N LYS A 303 -0.98 8.66 18.69
CA LYS A 303 0.28 9.02 19.36
C LYS A 303 1.49 8.74 18.47
N VAL A 304 1.45 7.64 17.72
CA VAL A 304 2.52 7.28 16.78
C VAL A 304 2.56 8.24 15.60
N MET A 305 1.43 8.65 15.04
CA MET A 305 1.39 9.64 13.95
C MET A 305 1.88 11.02 14.39
N ILE A 306 1.67 11.38 15.67
CA ILE A 306 2.23 12.59 16.28
C ILE A 306 3.75 12.48 16.43
N LYS A 307 4.24 11.36 16.98
CA LYS A 307 5.69 11.09 17.10
C LYS A 307 6.40 11.04 15.75
N LEU A 308 5.72 10.53 14.72
CA LEU A 308 6.19 10.50 13.34
C LEU A 308 6.28 11.91 12.72
N GLY A 309 5.63 12.91 13.33
CA GLY A 309 5.55 14.29 12.83
C GLY A 309 4.56 14.49 11.69
N LEU A 310 3.81 13.44 11.30
CA LEU A 310 2.81 13.49 10.23
C LEU A 310 1.52 14.20 10.70
N LEU A 311 1.13 13.95 11.95
CA LEU A 311 -0.04 14.53 12.60
C LEU A 311 0.39 15.57 13.64
N LYS A 312 -0.11 16.80 13.56
CA LYS A 312 0.15 17.84 14.58
C LYS A 312 -0.79 17.69 15.78
N SER A 313 -2.07 17.51 15.48
CA SER A 313 -3.13 17.36 16.49
C SER A 313 -4.35 16.69 15.87
N TYR A 314 -5.26 16.24 16.72
CA TYR A 314 -6.60 15.81 16.33
C TYR A 314 -7.60 16.27 17.38
N GLU A 315 -8.84 16.51 16.95
CA GLU A 315 -9.93 16.90 17.82
C GLU A 315 -11.14 16.01 17.56
N THR A 316 -11.79 15.55 18.63
CA THR A 316 -13.08 14.85 18.54
C THR A 316 -14.18 15.84 18.85
N VAL A 317 -15.08 16.05 17.89
CA VAL A 317 -16.20 16.97 17.98
C VAL A 317 -17.49 16.18 17.89
N ILE A 318 -18.43 16.43 18.80
CA ILE A 318 -19.78 15.86 18.72
C ILE A 318 -20.58 16.73 17.77
N THR A 319 -21.20 16.09 16.78
CA THR A 319 -22.06 16.80 15.82
C THR A 319 -23.41 17.12 16.45
N ASN A 320 -23.79 18.40 16.48
CA ASN A 320 -25.04 18.86 17.12
C ASN A 320 -26.30 18.19 16.55
N ASN A 321 -26.28 17.78 15.28
CA ASN A 321 -27.46 17.24 14.59
C ASN A 321 -27.59 15.71 14.69
N THR A 322 -26.48 14.98 14.77
CA THR A 322 -26.48 13.50 14.72
C THR A 322 -26.02 12.85 16.03
N GLY A 323 -25.43 13.60 16.96
CA GLY A 323 -24.82 13.05 18.18
C GLY A 323 -23.58 12.18 17.92
N GLU A 324 -23.26 11.88 16.66
CA GLU A 324 -22.13 11.04 16.30
C GLU A 324 -20.80 11.81 16.42
N PRO A 325 -19.77 11.20 17.06
CA PRO A 325 -18.45 11.82 17.18
C PRO A 325 -17.73 11.83 15.84
N LYS A 326 -17.15 12.98 15.49
CA LYS A 326 -16.35 13.22 14.30
C LYS A 326 -14.95 13.64 14.70
N ILE A 327 -13.93 13.06 14.06
CA ILE A 327 -12.55 13.44 14.28
C ILE A 327 -12.08 14.39 13.18
N ILE A 328 -11.39 15.45 13.59
CA ILE A 328 -10.76 16.44 12.73
C ILE A 328 -9.26 16.34 12.94
N PHE A 329 -8.51 16.00 11.90
CA PHE A 329 -7.05 15.94 11.95
C PHE A 329 -6.45 17.28 11.57
N THR A 330 -5.26 17.59 12.09
CA THR A 330 -4.41 18.69 11.59
C THR A 330 -3.08 18.10 11.15
N LEU A 331 -2.85 18.02 9.84
CA LEU A 331 -1.64 17.42 9.25
C LEU A 331 -0.48 18.41 9.20
N ASN A 332 0.75 17.88 9.23
CA ASN A 332 1.94 18.68 9.02
C ASN A 332 2.22 18.90 7.53
N LYS A 333 1.96 20.11 7.03
CA LYS A 333 2.17 20.50 5.63
C LYS A 333 3.62 20.29 5.14
N ASN A 334 4.58 20.43 6.05
CA ASN A 334 6.01 20.37 5.76
C ASN A 334 6.62 19.01 6.15
N TRP A 335 5.80 17.96 6.24
CA TRP A 335 6.29 16.63 6.57
C TRP A 335 7.07 16.05 5.38
N GLU A 336 8.31 15.66 5.64
CA GLU A 336 9.26 15.15 4.64
C GLU A 336 9.65 13.72 4.87
#